data_AF-A0AAQ2GFZ7-F1
#
_entry.id   AF-A0AAQ2GFZ7-F1
#
_cell.length_a   1.000
_cell.length_b   1.000
_cell.length_c   1.000
_cell.angle_alpha   90.00
_cell.angle_beta   90.00
_cell.angle_gamma   90.00
#
_symmetry.space_group_name_H-M   'P 1'
#
loop_
_entity.id
_entity.type
_entity.pdbx_description
1 polymer ?
#
loop_
_entity_poly.entity_id
_entity_poly.type
_entity_poly.pdbx_seq_one_letter_code
_entity_poly.pdbx_strand_id
1 'polypeptide(L)'
;MITAPARAGWRFRQPSVIPGFGLTLGFSLAYLTLIILIPLSGLIWRSAALGWTDFWAIATDRRTINALRISFGTAFVAAAVNVVFGTLVAWVLVRYRFPGRRIVDAMVDLPFALPTAVAGIAL
;
A
#
# COMPACT_ATOMS: atom_id res chain seq x y z
N MET A 1 21.74 -11.35 -48.48
CA MET A 1 21.90 -12.53 -47.60
C MET A 1 21.27 -12.18 -46.26
N ILE A 2 20.07 -12.71 -45.99
CA ILE A 2 19.15 -12.24 -44.95
C ILE A 2 19.36 -13.11 -43.71
N THR A 3 19.80 -12.55 -42.58
CA THR A 3 19.88 -13.26 -41.30
C THR A 3 18.55 -13.11 -40.55
N ALA A 4 17.96 -14.23 -40.15
CA ALA A 4 16.65 -14.33 -39.50
C ALA A 4 16.66 -13.80 -38.05
N PRO A 5 15.53 -13.27 -37.53
CA PRO A 5 15.46 -12.78 -36.15
C PRO A 5 15.38 -13.92 -35.14
N ALA A 6 16.14 -13.80 -34.04
CA ALA A 6 16.10 -14.71 -32.91
C ALA A 6 14.71 -14.69 -32.25
N ARG A 7 14.07 -15.85 -32.12
CA ARG A 7 12.78 -15.99 -31.44
C ARG A 7 12.94 -15.74 -29.94
N ALA A 8 12.38 -14.64 -29.45
CA ALA A 8 12.28 -14.35 -28.02
C ALA A 8 11.23 -15.28 -27.37
N GLY A 9 11.66 -16.48 -27.00
CA GLY A 9 10.87 -17.37 -26.15
C GLY A 9 10.77 -16.83 -24.73
N TRP A 10 9.56 -16.82 -24.18
CA TRP A 10 9.30 -16.46 -22.79
C TRP A 10 10.09 -17.36 -21.83
N ARG A 11 11.18 -16.86 -21.24
CA ARG A 11 11.93 -17.56 -20.18
C ARG A 11 11.20 -17.43 -18.85
N PHE A 12 10.21 -18.28 -18.61
CA PHE A 12 9.66 -18.51 -17.28
C PHE A 12 10.68 -19.32 -16.45
N ARG A 13 11.15 -18.69 -15.36
CA ARG A 13 12.01 -19.22 -14.28
C ARG A 13 13.51 -19.32 -14.60
N GLN A 14 14.26 -18.37 -14.03
CA GLN A 14 15.70 -18.53 -13.80
C GLN A 14 15.90 -19.44 -12.57
N PRO A 15 16.83 -20.40 -12.61
CA PRO A 15 17.13 -21.23 -11.44
C PRO A 15 17.75 -20.36 -10.34
N SER A 16 17.12 -20.33 -9.17
CA SER A 16 17.60 -19.58 -8.00
C SER A 16 18.86 -20.24 -7.43
N VAL A 17 19.89 -19.43 -7.18
CA VAL A 17 21.20 -19.84 -6.62
C VAL A 17 21.10 -20.42 -5.20
N ILE A 18 19.93 -20.27 -4.56
CA ILE A 18 19.65 -20.78 -3.22
C ILE A 18 18.78 -22.05 -3.34
N PRO A 19 19.26 -23.23 -2.88
CA PRO A 19 18.46 -24.44 -2.88
C PRO A 19 17.21 -24.24 -2.01
N GLY A 20 16.03 -24.52 -2.57
CA GLY A 20 14.75 -24.43 -1.85
C GLY A 20 14.05 -23.06 -1.89
N PHE A 21 14.61 -22.02 -2.54
CA PHE A 21 14.01 -20.68 -2.61
C PHE A 21 12.56 -20.67 -3.12
N GLY A 22 12.26 -21.46 -4.16
CA GLY A 22 10.89 -21.53 -4.69
C GLY A 22 9.89 -22.13 -3.69
N LEU A 23 10.33 -23.10 -2.88
CA LEU A 23 9.48 -23.76 -1.89
C LEU A 23 9.25 -22.88 -0.67
N THR A 24 10.32 -22.25 -0.16
CA THR A 24 10.24 -21.33 0.98
C THR A 24 9.47 -20.07 0.63
N LEU A 25 9.72 -19.48 -0.56
CA LEU A 25 8.95 -18.33 -1.06
C LEU A 25 7.47 -18.69 -1.26
N GLY A 26 7.19 -19.85 -1.85
CA GLY A 26 5.81 -20.33 -2.04
C GLY A 26 5.08 -20.53 -0.71
N PHE A 27 5.74 -21.13 0.28
CA PHE A 27 5.21 -21.31 1.62
C PHE A 27 4.99 -19.96 2.34
N SER A 28 5.97 -19.06 2.32
CA SER A 28 5.84 -17.73 2.92
C SER A 28 4.70 -16.91 2.30
N LEU A 29 4.59 -16.90 0.97
CA LEU A 29 3.52 -16.21 0.26
C LEU A 29 2.15 -16.83 0.58
N ALA A 30 2.04 -18.17 0.57
CA ALA A 30 0.80 -18.86 0.90
C ALA A 30 0.37 -18.57 2.34
N TYR A 31 1.32 -18.64 3.28
CA TYR A 31 1.07 -18.37 4.69
C TYR A 31 0.60 -16.93 4.95
N LEU A 32 1.32 -15.93 4.42
CA LEU A 32 0.94 -14.51 4.54
C LEU A 32 -0.40 -14.23 3.89
N THR A 33 -0.64 -14.80 2.69
CA THR A 33 -1.91 -14.65 2.00
C THR A 33 -3.04 -15.24 2.83
N LEU A 34 -2.88 -16.45 3.36
CA LEU A 34 -3.91 -17.12 4.14
C LEU A 34 -4.26 -16.34 5.43
N ILE A 35 -3.24 -15.83 6.12
CA ILE A 35 -3.43 -14.98 7.31
C ILE A 35 -4.31 -13.75 7.01
N ILE A 36 -4.13 -13.12 5.84
CA ILE A 36 -4.91 -11.94 5.44
C ILE A 36 -6.28 -12.34 4.87
N LEU A 37 -6.35 -13.46 4.15
CA LEU A 37 -7.56 -13.89 3.43
C LEU A 37 -8.63 -14.45 4.38
N ILE A 38 -8.23 -15.08 5.49
CA ILE A 38 -9.17 -15.59 6.50
C ILE A 38 -10.06 -14.46 7.07
N PRO A 39 -9.54 -13.34 7.62
CA PRO A 39 -10.39 -12.27 8.14
C PRO A 39 -11.18 -11.55 7.04
N LEU A 40 -10.59 -11.36 5.85
CA LEU A 40 -11.31 -10.74 4.73
C LEU A 40 -12.47 -11.60 4.23
N SER A 41 -12.31 -12.91 4.14
CA SER A 41 -13.39 -13.82 3.77
C SER A 41 -14.49 -13.83 4.82
N GLY A 42 -14.13 -13.79 6.12
CA GLY A 42 -15.09 -13.62 7.21
C GLY A 42 -15.89 -12.31 7.13
N LEU A 43 -15.25 -11.20 6.75
CA LEU A 43 -15.91 -9.91 6.55
C LEU A 43 -16.91 -9.98 5.39
N ILE A 44 -16.52 -10.58 4.26
CA ILE A 44 -17.40 -10.76 3.10
C ILE A 44 -18.58 -11.65 3.47
N TRP A 45 -18.35 -12.76 4.17
CA TRP A 45 -19.40 -13.68 4.59
C TRP A 45 -20.42 -13.00 5.50
N ARG A 46 -19.95 -12.24 6.50
CA ARG A 46 -20.84 -11.46 7.38
C ARG A 46 -21.61 -10.41 6.61
N SER A 47 -20.97 -9.71 5.67
CA SER A 47 -21.61 -8.67 4.87
C SER A 47 -22.64 -9.24 3.90
N ALA A 48 -22.39 -10.42 3.32
CA ALA A 48 -23.32 -11.12 2.44
C ALA A 48 -24.52 -11.72 3.18
N ALA A 49 -24.41 -11.93 4.50
CA ALA A 49 -25.52 -12.34 5.35
C ALA A 49 -26.51 -11.18 5.62
N LEU A 50 -26.09 -9.92 5.48
CA LEU A 50 -27.03 -8.80 5.34
C LEU A 50 -27.62 -8.90 3.94
N GLY A 51 -28.94 -9.10 3.82
CA GLY A 51 -29.60 -9.20 2.52
C GLY A 51 -29.28 -7.99 1.64
N TRP A 52 -29.33 -8.16 0.31
CA TRP A 52 -28.99 -7.11 -0.67
C TRP A 52 -29.68 -5.77 -0.41
N THR A 53 -30.93 -5.81 0.07
CA THR A 53 -31.72 -4.63 0.43
C THR A 53 -31.14 -3.87 1.63
N ASP A 54 -30.75 -4.58 2.68
CA ASP A 54 -30.18 -3.98 3.90
C ASP A 54 -28.78 -3.42 3.62
N PHE A 55 -27.99 -4.13 2.80
CA PHE A 55 -26.70 -3.63 2.34
C PHE A 55 -26.86 -2.30 1.57
N TRP A 56 -27.80 -2.24 0.62
CA TRP A 56 -28.04 -1.03 -0.17
C TRP A 56 -28.57 0.12 0.68
N ALA A 57 -29.41 -0.16 1.67
CA ALA A 57 -29.92 0.82 2.62
C ALA A 57 -28.79 1.44 3.46
N ILE A 58 -27.88 0.61 3.97
CA ILE A 58 -26.71 1.07 4.74
C ILE A 58 -25.72 1.83 3.86
N ALA A 59 -25.46 1.35 2.64
CA ALA A 59 -24.55 1.97 1.70
C ALA A 59 -25.03 3.36 1.26
N THR A 60 -26.35 3.52 1.09
CA THR A 60 -26.98 4.79 0.68
C THR A 60 -27.36 5.67 1.87
N ASP A 61 -27.14 5.19 3.10
CA ASP A 61 -27.44 5.98 4.28
C ASP A 61 -26.64 7.29 4.29
N ARG A 62 -27.29 8.36 4.73
CA ARG A 62 -26.72 9.72 4.69
C ARG A 62 -25.45 9.79 5.53
N ARG A 63 -25.38 9.04 6.63
CA ARG A 63 -24.18 8.95 7.47
C ARG A 63 -23.03 8.28 6.72
N THR A 64 -23.28 7.16 6.05
CA THR A 64 -22.29 6.42 5.27
C THR A 64 -21.74 7.26 4.12
N ILE A 65 -22.62 7.88 3.32
CA ILE A 65 -22.20 8.73 2.20
C ILE A 65 -21.40 9.94 2.69
N ASN A 66 -21.84 10.60 3.77
CA ASN A 66 -21.10 11.73 4.32
C ASN A 66 -19.73 11.31 4.86
N ALA A 67 -19.64 10.17 5.54
CA ALA A 67 -18.36 9.62 5.99
C ALA A 67 -17.43 9.33 4.81
N LEU A 68 -17.93 8.67 3.74
CA LEU A 68 -17.16 8.41 2.52
C LEU A 68 -16.69 9.71 1.85
N ARG A 69 -17.57 10.71 1.73
CA ARG A 69 -17.20 12.02 1.14
C ARG A 69 -16.09 12.70 1.93
N ILE A 70 -16.17 12.70 3.25
CA ILE A 70 -15.13 13.28 4.10
C ILE A 70 -13.84 12.47 3.95
N SER A 71 -13.88 11.14 4.11
CA SER A 71 -12.68 10.30 4.03
C SER A 71 -11.97 10.40 2.67
N PHE A 72 -12.70 10.28 1.57
CA PHE A 72 -12.10 10.40 0.23
C PHE A 72 -11.68 11.84 -0.07
N GLY A 73 -12.47 12.83 0.33
CA GLY A 73 -12.15 14.24 0.11
C GLY A 73 -10.89 14.67 0.86
N THR A 74 -10.79 14.33 2.15
CA THR A 74 -9.61 14.65 2.96
C THR A 74 -8.39 13.86 2.51
N ALA A 75 -8.53 12.58 2.20
CA ALA A 75 -7.43 11.77 1.67
C ALA A 75 -6.93 12.30 0.33
N PHE A 76 -7.83 12.75 -0.56
CA PHE A 76 -7.45 13.34 -1.85
C PHE A 76 -6.69 14.66 -1.68
N VAL A 77 -7.20 15.57 -0.85
CA VAL A 77 -6.52 16.84 -0.57
C VAL A 77 -5.17 16.59 0.10
N ALA A 78 -5.12 15.71 1.10
CA ALA A 78 -3.87 15.33 1.77
C ALA A 78 -2.87 14.71 0.80
N ALA A 79 -3.31 13.83 -0.10
CA ALA A 79 -2.46 13.23 -1.13
C ALA A 79 -1.93 14.28 -2.11
N ALA A 80 -2.76 15.21 -2.57
CA ALA A 80 -2.34 16.28 -3.47
C ALA A 80 -1.28 17.18 -2.80
N VAL A 81 -1.51 17.57 -1.55
CA VAL A 81 -0.53 18.32 -0.75
C VAL A 81 0.76 17.51 -0.57
N ASN A 82 0.67 16.22 -0.22
CA ASN A 82 1.83 15.36 -0.02
C ASN A 82 2.61 15.14 -1.32
N VAL A 83 1.95 15.05 -2.47
CA VAL A 83 2.62 14.96 -3.78
C VAL A 83 3.42 16.23 -4.04
N VAL A 84 2.87 17.42 -3.79
CA VAL A 84 3.59 18.67 -4.03
C VAL A 84 4.75 18.84 -3.04
N PHE A 85 4.47 18.85 -1.74
CA PHE A 85 5.49 19.12 -0.72
C PHE A 85 6.44 17.94 -0.50
N GLY A 86 5.93 16.72 -0.48
CA GLY A 86 6.74 15.51 -0.34
C GLY A 86 7.70 15.34 -1.51
N THR A 87 7.28 15.63 -2.76
CA THR A 87 8.19 15.60 -3.91
C THR A 87 9.27 16.68 -3.81
N LEU A 88 8.93 17.90 -3.37
CA LEU A 88 9.92 18.96 -3.17
C LEU A 88 10.96 18.57 -2.10
N VAL A 89 10.51 18.07 -0.95
CA VAL A 89 11.39 17.61 0.14
C VAL A 89 12.27 16.46 -0.33
N ALA A 90 11.69 15.43 -0.96
CA ALA A 90 12.44 14.30 -1.50
C ALA A 90 13.46 14.75 -2.54
N TRP A 91 13.11 15.70 -3.41
CA TRP A 91 14.02 16.24 -4.42
C TRP A 91 15.20 16.97 -3.77
N VAL A 92 14.94 17.82 -2.77
CA VAL A 92 16.00 18.53 -2.04
C VAL A 92 16.92 17.54 -1.31
N LEU A 93 16.35 16.56 -0.60
CA LEU A 93 17.13 15.57 0.13
C LEU A 93 17.97 14.71 -0.81
N VAL A 94 17.45 14.29 -1.96
CA VAL A 94 18.22 13.45 -2.90
C VAL A 94 19.28 14.25 -3.66
N ARG A 95 18.98 15.47 -4.09
CA ARG A 95 19.85 16.25 -4.98
C ARG A 95 20.88 17.12 -4.27
N TYR A 96 20.62 17.60 -3.05
CA TYR A 96 21.49 18.55 -2.36
C TYR A 96 22.19 17.94 -1.14
N ARG A 97 23.39 18.46 -0.84
CA ARG A 97 24.15 18.13 0.37
C ARG A 97 24.35 19.41 1.16
N PHE A 98 23.65 19.53 2.29
CA PHE A 98 23.70 20.70 3.17
C PHE A 98 23.92 20.26 4.64
N PRO A 99 24.55 21.10 5.49
CA PRO A 99 24.70 20.80 6.91
C PRO A 99 23.33 20.73 7.59
N GLY A 100 23.06 19.65 8.34
CA GLY A 100 21.75 19.41 8.98
C GLY A 100 20.80 18.47 8.21
N ARG A 101 21.16 18.02 6.99
CA ARG A 101 20.35 17.08 6.19
C ARG A 101 19.88 15.85 6.97
N ARG A 102 20.73 15.23 7.80
CA ARG A 102 20.37 14.03 8.59
C ARG A 102 19.24 14.28 9.61
N ILE A 103 19.15 15.49 10.15
CA ILE A 103 18.08 15.84 11.10
C ILE A 103 16.76 15.92 10.34
N VAL A 104 16.76 16.59 9.19
CA VAL A 104 15.56 16.71 8.33
C VAL A 104 15.10 15.34 7.83
N ASP A 105 16.03 14.50 7.38
CA ASP A 105 15.76 13.13 6.93
C ASP A 105 15.08 12.31 8.05
N ALA A 106 15.64 12.36 9.27
CA ALA A 106 15.06 11.69 10.43
C ALA A 106 13.68 12.23 10.80
N MET A 107 13.43 13.55 10.70
CA MET A 107 12.11 14.14 10.98
C MET A 107 11.04 13.65 10.00
N VAL A 108 11.40 13.42 8.74
CA VAL A 108 10.49 12.90 7.71
C VAL A 108 10.17 11.41 7.95
N ASP A 109 11.14 10.63 8.41
CA ASP A 109 10.95 9.19 8.68
C ASP A 109 10.31 8.90 10.04
N LEU A 110 10.44 9.81 11.00
CA LEU A 110 9.93 9.69 12.36
C LEU A 110 8.44 9.30 12.46
N PRO A 111 7.48 9.91 11.73
CA PRO A 111 6.07 9.52 11.82
C PRO A 111 5.83 8.05 11.43
N PHE A 112 6.67 7.45 10.58
CA PHE A 112 6.55 6.02 10.22
C PHE A 112 7.11 5.09 11.28
N ALA A 113 8.05 5.57 12.10
CA ALA A 113 8.58 4.83 13.24
C ALA A 113 7.70 4.91 14.49
N LEU A 114 6.80 5.91 14.55
CA LEU A 114 5.94 6.12 15.70
C LEU A 114 4.68 5.23 15.70
N PRO A 115 4.23 4.75 16.87
CA PRO A 115 2.92 4.12 17.00
C PRO A 115 1.81 5.12 16.66
N THR A 116 0.78 4.68 15.92
CA THR A 116 -0.37 5.50 15.53
C THR A 116 -1.08 6.16 16.72
N ALA A 117 -1.12 5.47 17.87
CA ALA A 117 -1.67 6.00 19.11
C ALA A 117 -0.90 7.23 19.65
N VAL A 118 0.42 7.28 19.45
CA VAL A 118 1.26 8.41 19.89
C VAL A 118 1.08 9.60 18.96
N ALA A 119 0.99 9.34 17.64
CA ALA A 119 0.73 10.39 16.65
C ALA A 119 -0.61 11.10 16.89
N GLY A 120 -1.63 10.37 17.36
CA GLY A 120 -2.94 10.94 17.68
C GLY A 120 -2.98 11.85 18.91
N ILE A 121 -2.09 11.67 19.88
CA ILE A 121 -2.01 12.51 21.11
C ILE A 121 -1.22 13.81 20.85
N ALA A 122 -0.33 13.80 19.87
CA ALA A 122 0.48 14.96 19.50
C ALA A 122 -0.23 15.94 18.55
N LEU A 123 -1.44 15.62 18.07
CA LEU A 123 -2.21 16.38 17.08
C LEU A 123 -3.18 17.38 17.72
#